data_AF-A0A9D4BI03-F1
#
_entry.id   AF-A0A9D4BI03-F1
#
_cell.length_a   1.000
_cell.length_b   1.000
_cell.length_c   1.000
_cell.angle_alpha   90.00
_cell.angle_beta   90.00
_cell.angle_gamma   90.00
#
_symmetry.space_group_name_H-M   'P 1'
#
loop_
_entity.id
_entity.type
_entity.pdbx_description
1 polymer ?
#
loop_
_entity_poly.entity_id
_entity_poly.type
_entity_poly.pdbx_seq_one_letter_code
_entity_poly.pdbx_strand_id
1 'polypeptide(L)'
;MEKKYFATIETRRSEQKTVHKLVVNGEDITNRTQILEEQRLFFETLYKQKHSLFADDATYFLNDSSDSFNNLIESLTLFGMESGLKLNKSKCTVLRNMEVSDSRI
;
A
#
# COMPACT_ATOMS: atom_id res chain seq x y z
N MET A 1 17.80 -17.00 31.85
CA MET A 1 16.47 -17.54 31.45
C MET A 1 15.71 -16.64 30.47
N GLU A 2 16.05 -15.36 30.32
CA GLU A 2 15.30 -14.39 29.49
C GLU A 2 15.53 -14.51 27.97
N LYS A 3 16.75 -14.83 27.51
CA LYS A 3 17.05 -14.91 26.06
C LYS A 3 16.22 -15.97 25.31
N LYS A 4 15.89 -17.08 25.97
CA LYS A 4 15.02 -18.13 25.41
C LYS A 4 13.58 -17.63 25.22
N TYR A 5 13.06 -16.85 26.18
CA TYR A 5 11.70 -16.31 26.11
C TYR A 5 11.53 -15.32 24.95
N PHE A 6 12.49 -14.40 24.78
CA PHE A 6 12.47 -13.46 23.66
C PHE A 6 12.63 -14.15 22.32
N ALA A 7 13.52 -15.14 22.21
CA ALA A 7 13.66 -15.94 21.00
C ALA A 7 12.35 -16.66 20.66
N THR A 8 11.68 -17.28 21.63
CA THR A 8 10.39 -17.95 21.40
C THR A 8 9.29 -16.98 20.98
N ILE A 9 9.25 -15.76 21.53
CA ILE A 9 8.29 -14.73 21.12
C ILE A 9 8.58 -14.23 19.70
N GLU A 10 9.84 -14.00 19.36
CA GLU A 10 10.23 -13.61 18.00
C GLU A 10 9.93 -14.71 16.97
N THR A 11 10.23 -15.97 17.29
CA THR A 11 9.89 -17.11 16.43
C THR A 11 8.38 -17.21 16.21
N ARG A 12 7.58 -17.16 17.28
CA ARG A 12 6.10 -17.16 17.17
C ARG A 12 5.55 -15.96 16.38
N ARG A 13 6.14 -14.78 16.57
CA ARG A 13 5.79 -13.59 15.77
C ARG A 13 6.17 -13.77 14.31
N SER A 14 7.30 -14.42 13.99
CA SER A 14 7.68 -14.72 12.60
C SER A 14 6.73 -15.73 11.94
N GLU A 15 6.34 -16.77 12.67
CA GLU A 15 5.38 -17.80 12.23
C GLU A 15 3.99 -17.18 11.97
N GLN A 16 3.57 -16.22 12.80
CA GLN A 16 2.34 -15.44 12.63
C GLN A 16 2.45 -14.32 11.57
N LYS A 17 3.66 -13.84 11.25
CA LYS A 17 3.92 -12.84 10.19
C LYS A 17 3.94 -13.45 8.79
N THR A 18 3.92 -14.77 8.67
CA THR A 18 3.95 -15.42 7.36
C THR A 18 2.53 -15.47 6.81
N VAL A 19 2.29 -14.85 5.66
CA VAL A 19 1.00 -14.91 4.98
C VAL A 19 0.84 -16.32 4.40
N HIS A 20 -0.04 -17.12 5.01
CA HIS A 20 -0.31 -18.52 4.60
C HIS A 20 -1.40 -18.66 3.54
N LYS A 21 -2.16 -17.58 3.34
CA LYS A 21 -3.26 -17.51 2.40
C LYS A 21 -3.43 -16.05 1.97
N LEU A 22 -3.58 -15.83 0.68
CA LEU A 22 -3.88 -14.54 0.08
C LEU A 22 -5.14 -14.70 -0.77
N VAL A 23 -6.07 -13.75 -0.69
CA VAL A 23 -7.23 -13.71 -1.59
C VAL A 23 -6.90 -12.70 -2.69
N VAL A 24 -6.92 -13.13 -3.94
CA VAL A 24 -6.65 -12.28 -5.10
C VAL A 24 -7.81 -12.42 -6.08
N ASN A 25 -8.48 -11.32 -6.40
CA ASN A 25 -9.66 -11.31 -7.29
C ASN A 25 -10.78 -12.29 -6.89
N GLY A 26 -10.91 -12.57 -5.59
CA GLY A 26 -11.89 -13.53 -5.07
C GLY A 26 -11.45 -15.00 -5.11
N GLU A 27 -10.23 -15.29 -5.58
CA GLU A 27 -9.64 -16.63 -5.57
C GLU A 27 -8.63 -16.78 -4.42
N ASP A 28 -8.65 -17.95 -3.79
CA ASP A 28 -7.77 -18.31 -2.69
C ASP A 28 -6.41 -18.81 -3.21
N ILE A 29 -5.35 -18.07 -2.91
CA ILE A 29 -3.97 -18.47 -3.19
C ILE A 29 -3.31 -18.94 -1.90
N THR A 30 -2.84 -20.19 -1.90
CA THR A 30 -2.11 -20.82 -0.78
C THR A 30 -0.66 -21.18 -1.15
N ASN A 31 -0.31 -21.13 -2.43
CA ASN A 31 1.03 -21.41 -2.89
C ASN A 31 1.99 -20.27 -2.49
N ARG A 32 3.04 -20.60 -1.75
CA ARG A 32 4.03 -19.64 -1.24
C ARG A 32 4.68 -18.80 -2.35
N THR A 33 5.01 -19.39 -3.50
CA THR A 33 5.65 -18.67 -4.61
C THR A 33 4.69 -17.64 -5.21
N GLN A 34 3.42 -18.02 -5.38
CA GLN A 34 2.40 -17.10 -5.87
C GLN A 34 2.13 -15.98 -4.87
N ILE A 35 2.03 -16.28 -3.57
CA ILE A 35 1.88 -15.26 -2.52
C ILE A 35 3.02 -14.25 -2.55
N LEU A 36 4.27 -14.71 -2.69
CA LEU A 36 5.44 -13.84 -2.76
C LEU A 36 5.44 -12.97 -4.01
N GLU A 37 5.05 -13.53 -5.16
CA GLU A 37 4.99 -12.78 -6.42
C GLU A 37 3.89 -11.72 -6.39
N GLU A 38 2.71 -12.05 -5.89
CA GLU A 38 1.61 -11.08 -5.73
C GLU A 38 1.98 -9.95 -4.77
N GLN A 39 2.62 -10.28 -3.63
CA GLN A 39 3.15 -9.27 -2.72
C GLN A 39 4.20 -8.38 -3.41
N ARG A 40 5.11 -8.99 -4.19
CA ARG A 40 6.13 -8.26 -4.93
C ARG A 40 5.49 -7.29 -5.93
N LEU A 41 4.54 -7.76 -6.73
CA LEU A 41 3.84 -6.96 -7.74
C LEU A 41 3.04 -5.82 -7.10
N PHE A 42 2.37 -6.09 -5.97
CA PHE A 42 1.66 -5.07 -5.21
C PHE A 42 2.60 -3.96 -4.74
N PHE A 43 3.68 -4.32 -4.05
CA PHE A 43 4.63 -3.32 -3.54
C PHE A 43 5.40 -2.63 -4.67
N GLU A 44 5.78 -3.33 -5.74
CA GLU A 44 6.40 -2.73 -6.91
C GLU A 44 5.48 -1.66 -7.53
N THR A 45 4.19 -1.97 -7.67
CA THR A 45 3.19 -1.01 -8.16
C THR A 45 3.06 0.18 -7.21
N LEU A 46 3.05 -0.05 -5.90
CA LEU A 46 2.96 0.98 -4.88
C LEU A 46 4.19 1.92 -4.88
N TYR A 47 5.40 1.36 -4.96
CA TYR A 47 6.67 2.11 -4.93
C TYR A 47 7.10 2.69 -6.29
N LYS A 48 6.50 2.25 -7.40
CA LYS A 48 6.65 2.91 -8.70
C LYS A 48 6.06 4.33 -8.70
N GLN A 49 5.06 4.59 -7.87
CA GLN A 49 4.58 5.94 -7.63
C GLN A 49 5.53 6.69 -6.70
N LYS A 50 5.91 7.93 -7.07
CA LYS A 50 6.72 8.78 -6.19
C LYS A 50 5.86 9.16 -4.98
N HIS A 51 6.24 8.70 -3.81
CA HIS A 51 5.48 8.94 -2.59
C HIS A 51 6.40 9.18 -1.39
N SER A 52 5.86 9.76 -0.34
CA SER A 52 6.53 9.99 0.93
C SER A 52 5.65 9.46 2.06
N LEU A 53 6.19 8.54 2.86
CA LEU A 53 5.50 7.92 4.00
C LEU A 53 6.10 8.46 5.30
N PHE A 54 5.25 8.97 6.18
CA PHE A 54 5.61 9.38 7.54
C PHE A 54 4.57 8.83 8.50
N ALA A 55 4.88 7.70 9.16
CA ALA A 55 3.94 7.00 10.05
C ALA A 55 2.60 6.70 9.37
N ASP A 56 1.49 7.31 9.84
CA ASP A 56 0.15 7.18 9.25
C ASP A 56 -0.13 8.16 8.09
N ASP A 57 0.76 9.13 7.86
CA ASP A 57 0.65 10.07 6.75
C ASP A 57 1.33 9.54 5.49
N ALA A 58 0.61 9.57 4.37
CA ALA A 58 1.13 9.21 3.05
C ALA A 58 0.83 10.32 2.04
N THR A 59 1.88 10.79 1.34
CA THR A 59 1.76 11.77 0.26
C THR A 59 2.15 11.11 -1.07
N TYR A 60 1.27 11.19 -2.07
CA TYR A 60 1.49 10.63 -3.40
C TYR A 60 1.64 11.75 -4.43
N PHE A 61 2.69 11.68 -5.25
CA PHE A 61 2.90 12.58 -6.39
C PHE A 61 2.47 11.86 -7.66
N LEU A 62 1.40 12.36 -8.27
CA LEU A 62 0.84 11.82 -9.51
C LEU A 62 1.11 12.77 -10.67
N ASN A 63 1.11 12.22 -11.88
CA ASN A 63 1.04 13.02 -13.09
C ASN A 63 -0.39 13.57 -13.27
N ASP A 64 -0.58 14.50 -14.21
CA ASP A 64 -1.88 15.15 -14.44
C ASP A 64 -2.91 14.27 -15.19
N SER A 65 -2.71 12.94 -15.15
CA SER A 65 -3.62 11.97 -15.77
C SER A 65 -4.71 11.53 -14.79
N SER A 66 -5.96 11.61 -15.23
CA SER A 66 -7.11 11.06 -14.51
C SER A 66 -6.94 9.58 -14.16
N ASP A 67 -6.29 8.82 -15.04
CA ASP A 67 -6.12 7.38 -14.89
C ASP A 67 -5.16 7.07 -13.73
N SER A 68 -4.11 7.87 -13.56
CA SER A 68 -3.14 7.65 -12.46
C SER A 68 -3.77 7.94 -11.09
N PHE A 69 -4.65 8.94 -11.00
CA PHE A 69 -5.43 9.18 -9.80
C PHE A 69 -6.42 8.06 -9.51
N ASN A 70 -7.20 7.64 -10.51
CA ASN A 70 -8.17 6.56 -10.35
C ASN A 70 -7.51 5.24 -9.92
N ASN A 71 -6.38 4.89 -10.56
CA ASN A 71 -5.61 3.68 -10.23
C ASN A 71 -5.07 3.71 -8.79
N LEU A 72 -4.63 4.88 -8.29
CA LEU A 72 -4.21 5.02 -6.90
C LEU A 72 -5.39 4.81 -5.94
N ILE A 73 -6.53 5.44 -6.21
CA ILE A 73 -7.71 5.30 -5.36
C ILE A 73 -8.20 3.86 -5.33
N GLU A 74 -8.21 3.17 -6.47
CA GLU A 74 -8.54 1.75 -6.55
C GLU A 74 -7.58 0.90 -5.72
N SER A 75 -6.26 1.09 -5.89
CA SER A 75 -5.24 0.37 -5.14
C SER A 75 -5.37 0.57 -3.62
N LEU A 76 -5.59 1.80 -3.17
CA LEU A 76 -5.79 2.11 -1.74
C LEU A 76 -7.11 1.56 -1.21
N THR A 77 -8.15 1.51 -2.04
CA THR A 77 -9.44 0.92 -1.67
C THR A 77 -9.31 -0.58 -1.49
N LEU A 78 -8.67 -1.28 -2.43
CA LEU A 78 -8.40 -2.71 -2.34
C LEU A 78 -7.53 -3.02 -1.12
N PHE A 79 -6.45 -2.26 -0.91
CA PHE A 79 -5.63 -2.39 0.29
C PHE A 79 -6.44 -2.20 1.57
N GLY A 80 -7.36 -1.23 1.61
CA GLY A 80 -8.19 -0.99 2.77
C GLY A 80 -9.23 -2.09 3.04
N MET A 81 -9.73 -2.74 1.99
CA MET A 81 -10.61 -3.90 2.10
C MET A 81 -9.87 -5.10 2.70
N GLU A 82 -8.66 -5.37 2.23
CA GLU A 82 -7.87 -6.54 2.67
C GLU A 82 -7.20 -6.32 4.05
N SER A 83 -6.72 -5.11 4.33
CA SER A 83 -6.03 -4.81 5.61
C SER A 83 -6.98 -4.40 6.74
N GLY A 84 -8.22 -4.01 6.42
CA GLY A 84 -9.15 -3.37 7.34
C GLY A 84 -8.81 -1.91 7.67
N LEU A 85 -7.74 -1.35 7.10
CA LEU A 85 -7.35 0.05 7.29
C LEU A 85 -8.13 0.96 6.33
N LYS A 86 -8.82 1.97 6.87
CA LYS A 86 -9.64 2.88 6.07
C LYS A 86 -8.91 4.20 5.83
N LEU A 87 -8.91 4.64 4.58
CA LEU A 87 -8.55 6.01 4.22
C LEU A 87 -9.43 7.00 5.00
N ASN A 88 -8.80 7.87 5.77
CA ASN A 88 -9.52 8.93 6.46
C ASN A 88 -9.76 10.10 5.51
N LYS A 89 -10.85 10.04 4.75
CA LYS A 89 -11.22 11.07 3.75
C LYS A 89 -11.26 12.50 4.30
N SER A 90 -11.59 12.68 5.58
CA SER A 90 -11.61 14.01 6.22
C SER A 90 -10.22 14.62 6.43
N LYS A 91 -9.18 13.78 6.42
CA LYS A 91 -7.78 14.20 6.55
C LYS A 91 -7.01 14.16 5.23
N CYS A 92 -7.58 13.57 4.17
CA CYS A 92 -6.97 13.54 2.86
C CYS A 92 -7.19 14.88 2.14
N THR A 93 -6.12 15.41 1.53
CA THR A 93 -6.18 16.61 0.69
C THR A 93 -5.60 16.30 -0.68
N VAL A 94 -6.26 16.76 -1.75
CA VAL A 94 -5.73 16.70 -3.12
C VAL A 94 -5.27 18.09 -3.51
N LEU A 95 -3.97 18.25 -3.77
CA LEU A 95 -3.39 19.48 -4.28
C LEU A 95 -3.16 19.33 -5.78
N ARG A 96 -3.75 20.22 -6.58
CA ARG A 96 -3.46 20.33 -8.01
C ARG A 96 -2.57 21.55 -8.20
N ASN A 97 -1.36 21.36 -8.71
CA ASN A 97 -0.56 22.48 -9.19
C ASN A 97 -1.26 23.05 -10.43
N MET A 98 -1.98 24.16 -10.27
CA MET A 98 -2.38 24.95 -11.44
C MET A 98 -1.12 25.65 -11.95
N GLU A 99 -0.59 25.21 -13.09
CA GLU A 99 0.31 26.08 -13.84
C GLU A 99 -0.48 27.34 -14.19
N VAL A 100 -0.11 28.48 -13.60
CA VAL A 100 -0.58 29.78 -14.06
C VAL A 100 -0.01 29.92 -15.47
N SER A 101 -0.87 29.78 -16.47
CA SER A 101 -0.53 30.15 -17.84
C SER A 101 -0.22 31.65 -17.79
N ASP A 102 1.06 32.02 -17.88
CA ASP A 102 1.48 33.41 -17.96
C ASP A 102 1.01 33.95 -19.32
N SER A 103 -0.25 34.37 -19.41
CA SER A 103 -0.78 35.13 -20.54
C SER A 103 -0.30 36.57 -20.40
N ARG A 104 0.97 36.81 -20.72
CA ARG A 104 1.46 38.16 -20.99
C ARG A 104 1.15 38.53 -22.43
N ILE A 105 0.22 39.49 -22.53
CA ILE A 105 -0.03 40.39 -23.65
C ILE A 105 1.27 41.09 -24.04
#